data_AF-A0A850R0J1-F1
#
_entry.id   AF-A0A850R0J1-F1
#
_cell.length_a   1.000
_cell.length_b   1.000
_cell.length_c   1.000
_cell.angle_alpha   90.00
_cell.angle_beta   90.00
_cell.angle_gamma   90.00
#
_symmetry.space_group_name_H-M   'P 1'
#
loop_
_entity.id
_entity.type
_entity.pdbx_description
1 polymer ?
#
loop_
_entity_poly.entity_id
_entity_poly.type
_entity_poly.pdbx_seq_one_letter_code
_entity_poly.pdbx_strand_id
1 'polypeptide(L)'
;MIDYLILAEKPSAAKKMAVAFGSYQGTYAHKNFRIVASHGQLITFCEPNDHNMLKDPQLQLMTRYSSWNLEDLPWDPHDFTWKQQLITGSRKVLDQIKAATSGIEALIIATDDDP
;
A
#
# COMPACT_ATOMS: atom_id res chain seq x y z
N MET A 1 -6.40 -24.18 9.24
CA MET A 1 -5.11 -23.43 9.16
C MET A 1 -4.99 -22.95 7.72
N ILE A 2 -4.44 -21.75 7.49
CA ILE A 2 -4.18 -21.25 6.14
C ILE A 2 -2.67 -21.34 5.94
N ASP A 3 -2.24 -22.05 4.90
CA ASP A 3 -0.83 -22.19 4.55
C ASP A 3 -0.39 -21.00 3.69
N TYR A 4 -1.22 -20.61 2.71
CA TYR A 4 -0.93 -19.53 1.77
C TYR A 4 -1.94 -18.39 1.82
N LEU A 5 -1.46 -17.15 1.94
CA LEU A 5 -2.28 -15.96 1.75
C LEU A 5 -1.95 -15.33 0.39
N ILE A 6 -2.93 -15.19 -0.48
CA ILE A 6 -2.79 -14.58 -1.80
C ILE A 6 -3.32 -13.15 -1.70
N LEU A 7 -2.45 -12.16 -1.87
CA LEU A 7 -2.78 -10.75 -1.84
C LEU A 7 -2.92 -10.20 -3.26
N ALA A 8 -4.16 -9.90 -3.66
CA ALA A 8 -4.44 -9.17 -4.89
C ALA A 8 -4.44 -7.65 -4.62
N GLU A 9 -4.19 -6.86 -5.66
CA GLU A 9 -4.24 -5.39 -5.54
C GLU A 9 -5.67 -4.90 -5.27
N LYS A 10 -6.63 -5.33 -6.10
CA LYS A 10 -8.01 -4.81 -6.09
C LYS A 10 -9.05 -5.91 -5.84
N PRO A 11 -10.19 -5.60 -5.20
CA PRO A 11 -11.24 -6.57 -4.94
C PRO A 11 -11.77 -7.26 -6.20
N SER A 12 -11.77 -6.56 -7.33
CA SER A 12 -12.19 -7.13 -8.62
C SER A 12 -11.24 -8.22 -9.11
N ALA A 13 -9.92 -8.09 -8.91
CA ALA A 13 -8.94 -9.11 -9.22
C ALA A 13 -9.09 -10.32 -8.29
N ALA A 14 -9.22 -10.08 -6.97
CA ALA A 14 -9.50 -11.13 -5.99
C ALA A 14 -10.78 -11.91 -6.32
N LYS A 15 -11.84 -11.23 -6.77
CA LYS A 15 -13.09 -11.86 -7.21
C LYS A 15 -12.88 -12.76 -8.42
N LYS A 16 -12.10 -12.32 -9.41
CA LYS A 16 -11.76 -13.15 -10.59
C LYS A 16 -10.95 -14.39 -10.20
N MET A 17 -9.96 -14.22 -9.32
CA MET A 17 -9.21 -15.35 -8.76
C MET A 17 -10.12 -16.33 -8.02
N ALA A 18 -11.03 -15.83 -7.18
CA ALA A 18 -11.98 -16.68 -6.45
C ALA A 18 -12.92 -17.44 -7.40
N VAL A 19 -13.35 -16.83 -8.51
CA VAL A 19 -14.13 -17.55 -9.54
C VAL A 19 -13.30 -18.66 -10.19
N ALA A 20 -12.04 -18.39 -10.54
CA ALA A 20 -11.15 -19.37 -11.15
C ALA A 20 -10.78 -20.51 -10.17
N PHE A 21 -10.62 -20.21 -8.89
CA PHE A 21 -10.24 -21.18 -7.86
C PHE A 21 -11.46 -21.86 -7.21
N GLY A 22 -12.68 -21.45 -7.58
CA GLY A 22 -13.94 -21.94 -7.04
C GLY A 22 -14.41 -21.24 -5.75
N SER A 23 -13.52 -20.56 -5.03
CA SER A 23 -13.84 -19.80 -3.81
C SER A 23 -12.69 -18.86 -3.41
N TYR A 24 -12.92 -18.02 -2.39
CA TYR A 24 -11.85 -17.23 -1.76
C TYR A 24 -10.90 -18.07 -0.88
N GLN A 25 -11.24 -19.33 -0.61
CA GLN A 25 -10.49 -20.23 0.27
C GLN A 25 -10.65 -21.67 -0.18
N GLY A 26 -9.55 -22.37 -0.38
CA GLY A 26 -9.60 -23.77 -0.81
C GLY A 26 -8.30 -24.50 -0.48
N THR A 27 -8.15 -25.68 -1.06
CA THR A 27 -6.98 -26.53 -0.88
C THR A 27 -6.42 -26.90 -2.24
N TYR A 28 -5.11 -26.72 -2.43
CA TYR A 28 -4.38 -27.14 -3.61
C TYR A 28 -3.09 -27.84 -3.18
N ALA A 29 -2.80 -29.01 -3.74
CA ALA A 29 -1.61 -29.80 -3.38
C ALA A 29 -1.39 -29.96 -1.87
N HIS A 30 -2.46 -30.27 -1.12
CA HIS A 30 -2.47 -30.39 0.35
C HIS A 30 -2.18 -29.10 1.14
N LYS A 31 -2.21 -27.93 0.48
CA LYS A 31 -2.01 -26.61 1.09
C LYS A 31 -3.28 -25.80 1.00
N ASN A 32 -3.69 -25.24 2.12
CA ASN A 32 -4.86 -24.38 2.24
C ASN A 32 -4.49 -22.95 1.87
N PHE A 33 -5.27 -22.33 1.00
CA PHE A 33 -5.05 -20.94 0.61
C PHE A 33 -6.23 -20.05 1.01
N ARG A 34 -5.96 -18.75 1.11
CA ARG A 34 -6.97 -17.69 1.23
C ARG A 34 -6.59 -16.51 0.34
N ILE A 35 -7.57 -15.94 -0.35
CA ILE A 35 -7.41 -14.72 -1.17
C ILE A 35 -7.87 -13.51 -0.37
N VAL A 36 -7.09 -12.42 -0.39
CA VAL A 36 -7.40 -11.09 0.17
C VAL A 36 -7.05 -9.99 -0.83
N ALA A 37 -7.47 -8.75 -0.59
CA ALA A 37 -7.19 -7.61 -1.47
C ALA A 37 -6.77 -6.34 -0.71
N SER A 38 -5.79 -5.58 -1.24
CA SER A 38 -5.32 -4.32 -0.65
C SER A 38 -6.17 -3.09 -0.98
N HIS A 39 -7.12 -3.18 -1.92
CA HIS A 39 -7.92 -2.05 -2.39
C HIS A 39 -7.06 -0.94 -3.02
N GLY A 40 -6.02 -1.32 -3.75
CA GLY A 40 -5.01 -0.42 -4.30
C GLY A 40 -3.88 -0.17 -3.31
N GLN A 41 -3.31 1.03 -3.40
CA GLN A 41 -2.21 1.47 -2.55
C GLN A 41 -2.70 1.77 -1.12
N LEU A 42 -1.95 1.31 -0.10
CA LEU A 42 -2.27 1.53 1.32
C LEU A 42 -1.41 2.62 1.96
N ILE A 43 -0.24 2.89 1.39
CA ILE A 43 0.76 3.84 1.88
C ILE A 43 1.13 4.81 0.77
N THR A 44 1.25 6.09 1.08
CA THR A 44 1.64 7.15 0.13
C THR A 44 2.78 7.95 0.73
N PHE A 45 3.45 8.79 -0.07
CA PHE A 45 4.37 9.78 0.48
C PHE A 45 3.64 10.82 1.34
N CYS A 46 4.30 11.36 2.35
CA CYS A 46 3.82 12.56 3.03
C CYS A 46 3.69 13.72 2.03
N GLU A 47 2.81 14.68 2.31
CA GLU A 47 2.66 15.86 1.45
C GLU A 47 3.98 16.66 1.41
N PRO A 48 4.31 17.33 0.29
CA PRO A 48 5.58 18.06 0.14
C PRO A 48 5.81 19.13 1.22
N ASN A 49 4.74 19.73 1.74
CA ASN A 49 4.76 20.72 2.81
C ASN A 49 4.58 20.13 4.23
N ASP A 50 4.52 18.80 4.37
CA ASP A 50 4.43 18.13 5.67
C ASP A 50 5.80 18.17 6.37
N HIS A 51 5.78 18.42 7.69
CA HIS A 51 6.97 18.39 8.54
C HIS A 51 7.73 17.05 8.46
N ASN A 52 7.03 15.94 8.18
CA ASN A 52 7.63 14.62 8.00
C ASN A 52 8.33 14.44 6.66
N MET A 53 7.96 15.22 5.65
CA MET A 53 8.51 15.13 4.30
C MET A 53 9.78 15.97 4.15
N LEU A 54 10.02 16.97 5.01
CA LEU A 54 11.18 17.85 4.93
C LEU A 54 12.31 17.44 5.90
N LYS A 55 13.56 17.49 5.43
CA LYS A 55 14.74 17.22 6.26
C LYS A 55 14.95 18.30 7.32
N ASP A 56 14.71 19.56 6.94
CA ASP A 56 14.69 20.72 7.82
C ASP A 56 13.36 21.46 7.66
N PRO A 57 12.34 21.17 8.50
CA PRO A 57 10.97 21.66 8.33
C PRO A 57 10.82 23.11 8.80
N GLN A 58 11.53 24.02 8.12
CA GLN A 58 11.39 25.46 8.35
C GLN A 58 10.09 25.97 7.73
N LEU A 59 9.43 26.93 8.38
CA LEU A 59 8.17 27.51 7.90
C LEU A 59 8.25 28.01 6.45
N GLN A 60 9.39 28.61 6.08
CA GLN A 60 9.62 29.10 4.71
C GLN A 60 9.60 27.97 3.67
N LEU A 61 10.22 26.82 3.95
CA LEU A 61 10.22 25.67 3.05
C LEU A 61 8.82 25.05 2.97
N MET A 62 8.12 24.94 4.09
CA MET A 62 6.73 24.47 4.10
C MET A 62 5.82 25.38 3.26
N THR A 63 5.98 26.70 3.36
CA THR A 63 5.25 27.67 2.52
C THR A 63 5.61 27.52 1.05
N ARG A 64 6.92 27.47 0.72
CA ARG A 64 7.40 27.27 -0.66
C ARG A 64 6.83 26.00 -1.29
N TYR A 65 6.87 24.88 -0.56
CA TYR A 65 6.38 23.58 -1.04
C TYR A 65 4.86 23.40 -0.99
N SER A 66 4.13 24.42 -0.51
CA SER A 66 2.68 24.52 -0.70
C SER A 66 2.28 25.30 -1.96
N SER A 67 3.23 25.93 -2.64
CA SER A 67 3.02 26.83 -3.79
C SER A 67 3.40 26.16 -5.12
N TRP A 68 2.62 26.48 -6.15
CA TRP A 68 2.88 26.11 -7.55
C TRP A 68 3.31 27.31 -8.41
N ASN A 69 3.62 28.45 -7.77
CA ASN A 69 4.13 29.62 -8.50
C ASN A 69 5.48 29.30 -9.13
N LEU A 70 5.72 29.83 -10.34
CA LEU A 70 6.97 29.57 -11.07
C LEU A 70 8.22 30.05 -10.32
N GLU A 71 8.08 31.07 -9.47
CA GLU A 71 9.18 31.59 -8.63
C GLU A 71 9.61 30.60 -7.53
N ASP A 72 8.72 29.70 -7.10
CA ASP A 72 9.00 28.69 -6.08
C ASP A 72 9.55 27.39 -6.69
N LEU A 73 9.57 27.28 -8.02
CA LEU A 73 9.96 26.10 -8.79
C LEU A 73 11.33 26.28 -9.50
N PRO A 74 12.06 25.18 -9.76
CA PRO A 74 11.78 23.82 -9.33
C PRO A 74 12.01 23.63 -7.82
N TRP A 75 11.34 22.64 -7.25
CA TRP A 75 11.64 22.18 -5.89
C TRP A 75 12.96 21.42 -5.86
N ASP A 76 13.66 21.45 -4.72
CA ASP A 76 14.91 20.70 -4.54
C ASP A 76 14.62 19.32 -3.95
N PRO A 77 14.85 18.21 -4.68
CA PRO A 77 14.67 16.85 -4.18
C PRO A 77 15.47 16.54 -2.91
N HIS A 78 16.57 17.26 -2.66
CA HIS A 78 17.42 17.07 -1.50
C HIS A 78 16.80 17.59 -0.21
N ASP A 79 15.76 18.43 -0.28
CA ASP A 79 15.05 18.89 0.90
C ASP A 79 14.09 17.82 1.46
N PHE A 80 13.78 16.79 0.66
CA PHE A 80 12.80 15.77 1.03
C PHE A 80 13.41 14.54 1.69
N THR A 81 12.70 13.98 2.67
CA THR A 81 13.00 12.71 3.35
C THR A 81 12.42 11.51 2.62
N TRP A 82 11.46 11.73 1.70
CA TRP A 82 10.68 10.69 1.03
C TRP A 82 9.93 9.78 2.01
N LYS A 83 9.55 10.31 3.17
CA LYS A 83 8.84 9.56 4.19
C LYS A 83 7.44 9.19 3.70
N GLN A 84 7.06 7.94 3.97
CA GLN A 84 5.75 7.40 3.65
C GLN A 84 4.83 7.46 4.87
N GLN A 85 3.54 7.59 4.61
CA GLN A 85 2.45 7.55 5.55
C GLN A 85 1.34 6.62 5.06
N LEU A 86 0.49 6.17 5.99
CA LEU A 86 -0.70 5.43 5.62
C LEU A 86 -1.73 6.38 4.98
N ILE A 87 -2.36 5.95 3.89
CA ILE A 87 -3.50 6.67 3.31
C ILE A 87 -4.67 6.69 4.29
N THR A 88 -5.34 7.84 4.41
CA THR A 88 -6.53 8.00 5.26
C THR A 88 -7.60 6.97 4.90
N GLY A 89 -8.07 6.22 5.89
CA GLY A 89 -9.06 5.14 5.70
C GLY A 89 -8.46 3.76 5.42
N SER A 90 -7.18 3.65 5.06
CA SER A 90 -6.54 2.37 4.71
C SER A 90 -6.12 1.53 5.93
N ARG A 91 -6.23 2.06 7.15
CA ARG A 91 -5.79 1.40 8.40
C ARG A 91 -6.48 0.06 8.58
N LYS A 92 -7.81 0.05 8.43
CA LYS A 92 -8.62 -1.14 8.61
C LYS A 92 -8.21 -2.26 7.64
N VAL A 93 -7.96 -1.92 6.37
CA VAL A 93 -7.53 -2.90 5.36
C VAL A 93 -6.14 -3.43 5.68
N LEU A 94 -5.20 -2.56 6.07
CA LEU A 94 -3.86 -2.98 6.49
C LEU A 94 -3.92 -3.94 7.69
N ASP A 95 -4.71 -3.61 8.70
CA ASP A 95 -4.84 -4.43 9.93
C ASP A 95 -5.52 -5.77 9.62
N GLN A 96 -6.50 -5.80 8.70
CA GLN A 96 -7.11 -7.04 8.21
C GLN A 96 -6.10 -7.93 7.48
N ILE A 97 -5.26 -7.35 6.61
CA ILE A 97 -4.20 -8.09 5.92
C ILE A 97 -3.19 -8.63 6.93
N LYS A 98 -2.72 -7.79 7.88
CA LYS A 98 -1.81 -8.23 8.95
C LYS A 98 -2.41 -9.38 9.76
N ALA A 99 -3.67 -9.29 10.18
CA ALA A 99 -4.34 -10.36 10.89
C ALA A 99 -4.41 -11.65 10.06
N ALA A 100 -4.66 -11.54 8.75
CA ALA A 100 -4.70 -12.68 7.84
C ALA A 100 -3.33 -13.34 7.59
N THR A 101 -2.22 -12.62 7.84
CA THR A 101 -0.85 -13.17 7.76
C THR A 101 -0.43 -13.98 8.99
N SER A 102 -1.21 -13.97 10.07
CA SER A 102 -0.85 -14.71 11.28
C SER A 102 -0.90 -16.22 11.04
N GLY A 103 0.22 -16.90 11.25
CA GLY A 103 0.33 -18.35 11.19
C GLY A 103 0.29 -18.95 9.77
N ILE A 104 0.49 -18.15 8.73
CA ILE A 104 0.66 -18.64 7.36
C ILE A 104 2.11 -19.09 7.14
N GLU A 105 2.31 -19.98 6.17
CA GLU A 105 3.65 -20.38 5.71
C GLU A 105 4.21 -19.38 4.69
N ALA A 106 3.36 -18.84 3.79
CA ALA A 106 3.80 -17.89 2.78
C ALA A 106 2.72 -16.87 2.40
N LEU A 107 3.17 -15.63 2.21
CA LEU A 107 2.41 -14.56 1.56
C LEU A 107 2.78 -14.52 0.06
N ILE A 108 1.79 -14.65 -0.80
CA ILE A 108 1.91 -14.56 -2.26
C ILE A 108 1.42 -13.18 -2.68
N ILE A 109 2.31 -12.39 -3.29
CA ILE A 109 1.98 -11.07 -3.86
C ILE A 109 1.50 -11.28 -5.30
N ALA A 110 0.22 -11.05 -5.55
CA ALA A 110 -0.44 -11.24 -6.83
C ALA A 110 -1.12 -9.94 -7.29
N THR A 111 -0.38 -8.84 -7.23
CA THR A 111 -0.77 -7.54 -7.77
C THR A 111 -0.70 -7.53 -9.30
N ASP A 112 -1.09 -6.42 -9.92
CA ASP A 112 -0.95 -6.25 -11.36
C ASP A 112 0.54 -6.39 -11.78
N ASP A 113 0.78 -6.82 -13.02
CA ASP A 113 2.12 -7.01 -13.60
C ASP A 113 2.64 -5.67 -14.15
N ASP A 114 2.71 -4.67 -13.28
CA ASP A 114 3.21 -3.33 -13.56
C ASP A 114 4.18 -2.84 -12.45
N PRO A 115 5.04 -1.83 -12.76
CA PRO A 115 6.03 -1.30 -11.82
C PRO A 115 5.46 -0.58 -10.58
#